data_AF-A0A1I5VBL0-F1
#
_entry.id   AF-A0A1I5VBL0-F1
#
_cell.length_a   1.000
_cell.length_b   1.000
_cell.length_c   1.000
_cell.angle_alpha   90.00
_cell.angle_beta   90.00
_cell.angle_gamma   90.00
#
_symmetry.space_group_name_H-M   'P 1'
#
loop_
_entity.id
_entity.type
_entity.pdbx_description
1 polymer ?
#
loop_
_entity_poly.entity_id
_entity_poly.type
_entity_poly.pdbx_seq_one_letter_code
_entity_poly.pdbx_strand_id
1 'polypeptide(L)'
;MPYHLSRRSAFAELVTFLWSNEQSVQNAALLLGGSQALWRIQRLLRDLASSPRLTRRLARELHVYHELLALRLVGDPDRLETVLCDELDPDDPIVEDLCLLADQVGDHLARAEAEADVFLVAA
;
A
#
# COMPACT_ATOMS: atom_id res chain seq x y z
N MET A 1 -15.76 -11.71 0.66
CA MET A 1 -15.86 -10.59 -0.30
C MET A 1 -16.89 -9.60 0.21
N PRO A 2 -16.49 -8.46 0.82
CA PRO A 2 -17.45 -7.40 1.07
C PRO A 2 -17.86 -6.76 -0.27
N TYR A 3 -19.12 -6.32 -0.32
CA TYR A 3 -19.96 -6.26 -1.52
C TYR A 3 -19.80 -5.01 -2.41
N HIS A 4 -20.19 -5.19 -3.68
CA HIS A 4 -20.66 -4.20 -4.67
C HIS A 4 -19.78 -2.98 -4.96
N LEU A 5 -18.56 -3.21 -5.45
CA LEU A 5 -17.89 -2.25 -6.32
C LEU A 5 -18.59 -2.31 -7.70
N SER A 6 -19.72 -1.60 -7.81
CA SER A 6 -20.49 -1.48 -9.04
C SER A 6 -19.73 -0.61 -10.04
N ARG A 7 -19.43 -1.19 -11.22
CA ARG A 7 -18.46 -0.78 -12.26
C ARG A 7 -16.99 -1.00 -11.88
N ARG A 8 -16.25 -1.63 -12.80
CA ARG A 8 -14.79 -1.73 -12.80
C ARG A 8 -14.18 -0.32 -12.69
N SER A 9 -13.93 0.14 -11.47
CA SER A 9 -13.16 1.35 -11.20
C SER A 9 -11.75 0.96 -10.81
N ALA A 10 -10.77 1.81 -11.10
CA ALA A 10 -9.39 1.59 -10.70
C ALA A 10 -9.26 1.53 -9.16
N PHE A 11 -10.09 2.28 -8.43
CA PHE A 11 -10.18 2.14 -6.97
C PHE A 11 -10.67 0.76 -6.53
N ALA A 12 -11.68 0.20 -7.20
CA ALA A 12 -12.16 -1.15 -6.93
C ALA A 12 -11.09 -2.22 -7.17
N GLU A 13 -10.33 -2.08 -8.25
CA GLU A 13 -9.23 -2.96 -8.61
C GLU A 13 -8.11 -2.90 -7.56
N LEU A 14 -7.74 -1.69 -7.11
CA LEU A 14 -6.76 -1.49 -6.03
C LEU A 14 -7.21 -2.17 -4.74
N VAL A 15 -8.46 -1.97 -4.32
CA VAL A 15 -9.00 -2.61 -3.10
C VAL A 15 -8.98 -4.12 -3.25
N THR A 16 -9.40 -4.64 -4.40
CA THR A 16 -9.38 -6.10 -4.67
C THR A 16 -7.97 -6.65 -4.59
N PHE A 17 -7.00 -5.99 -5.24
CA PHE A 17 -5.60 -6.40 -5.23
C PHE A 17 -5.03 -6.46 -3.80
N LEU A 18 -5.26 -5.42 -2.99
CA LEU A 18 -4.77 -5.36 -1.61
C LEU A 18 -5.37 -6.46 -0.73
N TRP A 19 -6.66 -6.79 -0.91
CA TRP A 19 -7.30 -7.88 -0.17
C TRP A 19 -6.89 -9.27 -0.65
N SER A 20 -6.69 -9.44 -1.96
CA SER A 20 -6.15 -10.70 -2.51
C SER A 20 -4.72 -10.98 -2.03
N ASN A 21 -3.97 -9.94 -1.69
CA ASN A 21 -2.60 -10.03 -1.17
C ASN A 21 -2.49 -9.64 0.31
N GLU A 22 -3.57 -9.79 1.09
CA GLU A 22 -3.64 -9.25 2.46
C GLU A 22 -2.51 -9.75 3.38
N GLN A 23 -2.06 -10.99 3.20
CA GLN A 23 -1.00 -11.59 4.00
C GLN A 23 0.35 -10.96 3.66
N SER A 24 0.70 -10.89 2.37
CA SER A 24 1.93 -10.26 1.89
C SER A 24 1.99 -8.78 2.30
N VAL A 25 0.87 -8.07 2.16
CA VAL A 25 0.74 -6.66 2.55
C VAL A 25 1.03 -6.45 4.05
N GLN A 26 0.44 -7.29 4.90
CA GLN A 26 0.63 -7.22 6.35
C GLN A 26 2.02 -7.68 6.79
N ASN A 27 2.53 -8.76 6.20
CA ASN A 27 3.86 -9.28 6.50
C ASN A 27 4.94 -8.27 6.11
N ALA A 28 4.82 -7.64 4.94
CA ALA A 28 5.73 -6.57 4.53
C ALA A 28 5.69 -5.38 5.48
N ALA A 29 4.50 -4.95 5.93
CA ALA A 29 4.39 -3.87 6.91
C ALA A 29 5.06 -4.23 8.25
N LEU A 30 4.86 -5.46 8.73
CA LEU A 30 5.46 -5.96 9.97
C LEU A 30 6.98 -6.05 9.85
N LEU A 31 7.48 -6.57 8.72
CA LEU A 31 8.91 -6.74 8.47
C LEU A 31 9.63 -5.39 8.39
N LEU A 32 9.07 -4.44 7.65
CA LEU A 32 9.75 -3.17 7.35
C LEU A 32 9.53 -2.07 8.39
N GLY A 33 8.38 -2.08 9.09
CA GLY A 33 8.01 -1.02 10.03
C GLY A 33 7.49 -1.52 11.37
N GLY A 34 7.65 -2.81 11.66
CA GLY A 34 7.27 -3.42 12.92
C GLY A 34 5.76 -3.42 13.18
N SER A 35 5.43 -3.64 14.45
CA SER A 35 4.03 -3.77 14.89
C SER A 35 3.20 -2.51 14.62
N GLN A 36 3.80 -1.31 14.74
CA GLN A 36 3.08 -0.06 14.47
C GLN A 36 2.65 0.05 13.00
N ALA A 37 3.52 -0.32 12.05
CA ALA A 37 3.18 -0.34 10.63
C ALA A 37 2.11 -1.40 10.33
N LEU A 38 2.18 -2.57 10.96
CA LEU A 38 1.14 -3.60 10.86
C LEU A 38 -0.24 -3.09 11.29
N TRP A 39 -0.32 -2.42 12.44
CA TRP A 39 -1.58 -1.83 12.92
C TRP A 39 -2.14 -0.78 11.95
N ARG A 40 -1.26 0.05 11.37
CA ARG A 40 -1.64 1.06 10.39
C ARG A 40 -2.21 0.44 9.12
N ILE A 41 -1.54 -0.56 8.54
CA ILE A 41 -2.01 -1.18 7.29
C ILE A 41 -3.32 -1.95 7.50
N GLN A 42 -3.47 -2.64 8.63
CA GLN A 42 -4.74 -3.32 8.96
C GLN A 42 -5.91 -2.35 9.10
N ARG A 43 -5.67 -1.18 9.69
CA ARG A 43 -6.69 -0.11 9.75
C ARG A 43 -7.01 0.42 8.35
N LEU A 44 -5.98 0.68 7.54
CA LEU A 44 -6.13 1.17 6.17
C LEU A 44 -6.95 0.20 5.31
N LEU A 45 -6.70 -1.11 5.38
CA LEU A 45 -7.46 -2.12 4.65
C LEU A 45 -8.96 -2.10 4.99
N ARG A 46 -9.29 -1.91 6.28
CA ARG A 46 -10.69 -1.75 6.73
C ARG A 46 -11.33 -0.45 6.24
N ASP A 47 -10.59 0.65 6.32
CA ASP A 47 -11.07 1.97 5.84
C ASP A 47 -11.29 1.94 4.32
N LEU A 48 -10.42 1.26 3.56
CA LEU A 48 -10.57 1.05 2.11
C LEU A 48 -11.80 0.22 1.77
N ALA A 49 -12.04 -0.88 2.49
CA ALA A 49 -13.19 -1.75 2.27
C ALA A 49 -14.55 -1.08 2.57
N SER A 50 -14.55 -0.05 3.42
CA SER A 50 -15.76 0.70 3.79
C SER A 50 -15.96 1.98 2.99
N SER A 51 -14.99 2.37 2.16
CA SER A 51 -15.07 3.59 1.36
C SER A 51 -15.59 3.29 -0.05
N PRO A 52 -16.48 4.13 -0.62
CA PRO A 52 -16.93 3.95 -1.99
C PRO A 52 -15.95 4.51 -3.04
N ARG A 53 -14.92 5.26 -2.64
CA ARG A 53 -13.97 5.94 -3.54
C ARG A 53 -12.64 6.24 -2.86
N LEU A 54 -11.60 6.48 -3.66
CA LEU A 54 -10.32 6.96 -3.15
C LEU A 54 -10.47 8.37 -2.59
N THR A 55 -10.31 8.53 -1.28
CA THR A 55 -10.26 9.86 -0.65
C THR A 55 -8.83 10.34 -0.53
N ARG A 56 -8.62 11.66 -0.44
CA ARG A 56 -7.29 12.25 -0.24
C ARG A 56 -6.58 11.72 1.02
N ARG A 57 -7.34 11.34 2.06
CA ARG A 57 -6.78 10.70 3.26
C ARG A 57 -6.28 9.29 2.94
N LEU A 58 -7.10 8.47 2.28
CA LEU A 58 -6.74 7.10 1.92
C LEU A 58 -5.55 7.05 0.95
N ALA A 59 -5.53 7.93 -0.06
CA ALA A 59 -4.40 8.07 -0.97
C ALA A 59 -3.09 8.40 -0.23
N ARG A 60 -3.13 9.35 0.72
CA ARG A 60 -1.96 9.68 1.55
C ARG A 60 -1.49 8.49 2.40
N GLU A 61 -2.41 7.76 3.04
CA GLU A 61 -2.04 6.59 3.84
C GLU A 61 -1.47 5.46 2.96
N LEU A 62 -1.98 5.28 1.74
CA LEU A 62 -1.44 4.34 0.74
C LEU A 62 -0.06 4.75 0.23
N HIS A 63 0.18 6.05 -0.02
CA HIS A 63 1.50 6.55 -0.40
C HIS A 63 2.53 6.32 0.70
N VAL A 64 2.18 6.56 1.97
CA VAL A 64 3.09 6.27 3.11
C VAL A 64 3.44 4.78 3.16
N TYR A 65 2.46 3.90 2.90
CA TYR A 65 2.71 2.47 2.85
C TYR A 65 3.57 2.06 1.64
N HIS A 66 3.30 2.62 0.47
CA HIS A 66 4.12 2.40 -0.73
C HIS A 66 5.56 2.90 -0.53
N GLU A 67 5.77 4.05 0.11
CA GLU A 67 7.10 4.55 0.46
C GLU A 67 7.84 3.64 1.45
N LEU A 68 7.12 3.01 2.38
CA LEU A 68 7.67 1.97 3.25
C LEU A 68 8.12 0.74 2.45
N LEU A 69 7.27 0.26 1.54
CA LEU A 69 7.58 -0.89 0.67
C LEU A 69 8.77 -0.62 -0.26
N ALA A 70 8.83 0.57 -0.86
CA ALA A 70 9.90 0.98 -1.75
C ALA A 70 11.21 1.32 -1.01
N LEU A 71 11.28 1.03 0.30
CA LEU A 71 12.43 1.29 1.17
C LEU A 71 12.90 2.75 1.12
N ARG A 72 12.03 3.69 0.72
CA ARG A 72 12.40 5.10 0.54
C ARG A 72 12.52 5.87 1.86
N LEU A 73 12.19 5.19 2.96
CA LEU A 73 12.35 5.65 4.33
C LEU A 73 13.64 5.14 4.99
N VAL A 74 14.40 4.27 4.32
CA VAL A 74 15.69 3.74 4.75
C VAL A 74 16.77 4.79 4.44
N GLY A 75 17.47 5.27 5.46
CA GLY A 75 18.50 6.31 5.32
C GLY A 75 18.51 7.35 6.44
N ASP A 76 17.53 7.31 7.35
CA ASP A 76 17.56 8.05 8.61
C ASP A 76 17.99 7.09 9.73
N PRO A 77 19.23 7.17 10.23
CA PRO A 77 19.77 6.19 11.19
C PRO A 77 19.01 6.18 12.53
N ASP A 78 18.20 7.21 12.83
CA ASP A 78 17.37 7.27 14.03
C ASP A 78 15.98 6.60 13.86
N ARG A 79 15.69 6.06 12.66
CA ARG A 79 14.42 5.39 12.35
C ARG A 79 14.54 3.89 12.47
N LEU A 80 13.52 3.29 13.10
CA LEU A 80 13.39 1.84 13.27
C LEU A 80 13.40 1.12 11.91
N GLU A 81 12.82 1.75 10.90
CA GLU A 81 12.77 1.26 9.52
C GLU A 81 14.17 1.07 8.90
N THR A 82 15.14 1.94 9.23
CA THR A 82 16.52 1.81 8.74
C THR A 82 17.20 0.57 9.33
N VAL A 83 17.05 0.35 10.64
CA VAL A 83 17.63 -0.83 11.31
C VAL A 83 17.02 -2.14 10.81
N LEU A 84 15.70 -2.17 10.61
CA LEU A 84 15.01 -3.37 10.12
C LEU A 84 15.37 -3.71 8.66
N CYS A 85 15.68 -2.70 7.85
CA CYS A 85 16.06 -2.92 6.45
C CYS A 85 17.55 -3.23 6.29
N ASP A 86 18.43 -2.75 7.18
CA ASP A 86 19.85 -3.11 7.19
C ASP A 86 20.06 -4.62 7.45
N GLU A 87 19.07 -5.30 8.03
CA GLU A 87 19.08 -6.76 8.21
C GLU A 87 18.67 -7.55 6.95
N LEU A 88 18.12 -6.89 5.93
CA LEU A 88 17.71 -7.54 4.68
C LEU A 88 18.88 -7.63 3.70
N ASP A 89 19.29 -8.86 3.37
CA ASP A 89 20.22 -9.11 2.28
C ASP A 89 19.54 -8.77 0.94
N PRO A 90 20.12 -7.89 0.09
CA PRO A 90 19.54 -7.54 -1.21
C PRO A 90 19.40 -8.75 -2.16
N ASP A 91 20.16 -9.83 -1.94
CA ASP A 91 20.06 -11.07 -2.71
C ASP A 91 19.03 -12.06 -2.12
N ASP A 92 18.36 -11.72 -1.01
CA ASP A 92 17.29 -12.52 -0.43
C ASP A 92 16.04 -12.47 -1.35
N PRO A 93 15.46 -13.63 -1.73
CA PRO A 93 14.22 -13.70 -2.51
C PRO A 93 13.07 -12.85 -1.95
N ILE A 94 13.04 -12.62 -0.63
CA ILE A 94 12.02 -11.76 -0.02
C ILE A 94 12.09 -10.31 -0.51
N VAL A 95 13.27 -9.82 -0.89
CA VAL A 95 13.45 -8.47 -1.42
C VAL A 95 12.81 -8.35 -2.80
N GLU A 96 12.95 -9.36 -3.66
CA GLU A 96 12.27 -9.41 -4.95
C GLU A 96 10.75 -9.37 -4.77
N ASP A 97 10.21 -10.18 -3.86
CA ASP A 97 8.78 -10.20 -3.55
C ASP A 97 8.29 -8.84 -3.02
N LEU A 98 9.08 -8.17 -2.18
CA LEU A 98 8.77 -6.82 -1.67
C LEU A 98 8.78 -5.77 -2.78
N CYS A 99 9.77 -5.80 -3.68
CA CYS A 99 9.84 -4.91 -4.83
C CYS A 99 8.65 -5.10 -5.77
N LEU A 100 8.30 -6.35 -6.09
CA LEU A 100 7.13 -6.66 -6.91
C LEU A 100 5.84 -6.18 -6.27
N LEU A 101 5.69 -6.36 -4.95
CA LEU A 101 4.55 -5.86 -4.21
C LEU A 101 4.50 -4.32 -4.23
N ALA A 102 5.64 -3.65 -4.06
CA ALA A 102 5.73 -2.19 -4.12
C ALA A 102 5.26 -1.67 -5.49
N ASP A 103 5.82 -2.20 -6.58
CA ASP A 103 5.48 -1.81 -7.95
C ASP A 103 3.99 -2.00 -8.24
N GLN A 104 3.43 -3.15 -7.88
CA GLN A 104 2.00 -3.43 -8.09
C GLN A 104 1.09 -2.50 -7.27
N VAL A 105 1.43 -2.21 -6.02
CA VAL A 105 0.71 -1.24 -5.19
C VAL A 105 0.77 0.16 -5.83
N GLY A 106 1.95 0.57 -6.29
CA GLY A 106 2.18 1.85 -6.95
C GLY A 106 1.35 2.01 -8.22
N ASP A 107 1.35 1.00 -9.10
CA ASP A 107 0.59 0.98 -10.34
C ASP A 107 -0.92 1.07 -10.09
N HIS A 108 -1.44 0.29 -9.15
CA HIS A 108 -2.86 0.32 -8.80
C HIS A 108 -3.27 1.66 -8.17
N LEU A 109 -2.42 2.25 -7.32
CA LEU A 109 -2.66 3.55 -6.71
C LEU A 109 -2.68 4.66 -7.77
N ALA A 110 -1.69 4.71 -8.66
CA ALA A 110 -1.60 5.71 -9.72
C ALA A 110 -2.83 5.67 -10.65
N ARG A 111 -3.32 4.47 -11.00
CA ARG A 111 -4.55 4.32 -11.80
C ARG A 111 -5.78 4.83 -11.05
N ALA A 112 -5.89 4.55 -9.76
CA ALA A 112 -7.01 5.01 -8.93
C ALA A 112 -7.01 6.54 -8.74
N GLU A 113 -5.83 7.16 -8.61
CA GLU A 113 -5.68 8.61 -8.54
C GLU A 113 -6.02 9.28 -9.86
N ALA A 114 -5.51 8.76 -10.99
CA ALA A 114 -5.83 9.29 -12.31
C ALA A 114 -7.34 9.26 -12.60
N GLU A 115 -8.03 8.18 -12.22
CA GLU A 115 -9.49 8.11 -12.31
C GLU A 115 -10.17 9.15 -11.41
N ALA A 116 -9.73 9.30 -10.17
CA ALA A 116 -10.30 10.27 -9.22
C ALA A 116 -10.11 11.73 -9.69
N ASP A 117 -8.97 12.06 -10.30
CA ASP A 117 -8.68 13.38 -10.85
C ASP A 117 -9.53 13.68 -12.09
N VAL A 118 -9.77 12.68 -12.95
CA VAL A 118 -10.70 12.82 -14.10
C VAL A 118 -12.11 13.22 -13.62
N PHE A 119 -12.57 12.67 -12.49
CA PHE A 119 -13.86 13.05 -11.90
C PHE A 119 -13.88 14.45 -11.27
N LEU A 120 -12.72 15.02 -10.90
CA LEU A 120 -12.63 16.38 -10.38
C LEU A 120 -12.53 17.44 -11.49
N VAL A 121 -12.02 17.10 -12.67
CA VAL A 121 -11.93 18.01 -13.83
C VAL A 121 -13.21 18.03 -14.66
N ALA A 122 -14.02 16.97 -14.59
CA ALA A 122 -15.27 16.83 -15.37
C ALA A 122 -16.53 17.41 -14.67
N ALA A 123 -16.38 18.13 -13.56
CA ALA A 123 -17.47 18.73 -12.76
C ALA A 123 -17.36 20.26 -12.73
#